data_AF-A0A670JU67-F1
#
_entry.id   AF-A0A670JU67-F1
#
_cell.length_a   1.000
_cell.length_b   1.000
_cell.length_c   1.000
_cell.angle_alpha   90.00
_cell.angle_beta   90.00
_cell.angle_gamma   90.00
#
_symmetry.space_group_name_H-M   'P 1'
#
loop_
_entity.id
_entity.type
_entity.pdbx_description
1 polymer ?
#
loop_
_entity_poly.entity_id
_entity_poly.type
_entity_poly.pdbx_seq_one_letter_code
_entity_poly.pdbx_strand_id
1 'polypeptide(L)'
;MRSSDVHGSVHTPGISGEGLMVVFSFSIGCLGVPCPTCRSPGIMSFPTLFLGKKLLLLLPLLMCFTSRVGGKIFRRCELAHLLKVSGLEGYRGYSLADWVCLAFYESHFDTAIVDHEADGSTSNGIFQINSHLWCEDYKHFQPNFCKMHCSDLLTSDIKDDIVCAMRIAQGPRGLGAWYHCSV
;
A
#
# COMPACT_ATOMS: atom_id res chain seq x y z
N MET A 1 39.95 47.63 4.13
CA MET A 1 41.10 46.79 4.55
C MET A 1 40.73 45.33 4.29
N ARG A 2 41.48 44.67 3.39
CA ARG A 2 41.55 43.23 3.02
C ARG A 2 40.20 42.50 2.85
N SER A 3 39.73 42.12 1.65
CA SER A 3 40.39 41.36 0.56
C SER A 3 41.17 40.15 1.07
N SER A 4 40.53 38.99 1.03
CA SER A 4 41.19 37.69 1.01
C SER A 4 40.38 36.77 0.11
N ASP A 5 40.86 36.64 -1.12
CA ASP A 5 40.53 35.60 -2.06
C ASP A 5 40.78 34.22 -1.41
N VAL A 6 39.83 33.31 -1.56
CA VAL A 6 40.09 31.87 -1.36
C VAL A 6 39.82 31.17 -2.68
N HIS A 7 40.92 30.74 -3.27
CA HIS A 7 41.03 29.89 -4.45
C HIS A 7 40.51 28.49 -4.08
N GLY A 8 39.40 28.06 -4.70
CA GLY A 8 38.85 26.71 -4.55
C GLY A 8 38.79 26.03 -5.91
N SER A 9 39.71 25.10 -6.16
CA SER A 9 39.86 24.37 -7.42
C SER A 9 38.60 23.61 -7.83
N VAL A 10 38.19 23.80 -9.08
CA VAL A 10 37.22 22.93 -9.76
C VAL A 10 37.92 21.60 -10.05
N HIS A 11 37.60 20.57 -9.26
CA HIS A 11 37.92 19.19 -9.61
C HIS A 11 36.82 18.64 -10.52
N THR A 12 37.18 18.39 -11.78
CA THR A 12 36.40 17.55 -12.69
C THR A 12 36.37 16.12 -12.13
N PRO A 13 35.21 15.45 -12.07
CA PRO A 13 35.17 14.02 -11.79
C PRO A 13 35.81 13.29 -12.96
N GLY A 14 36.98 12.69 -12.72
CA GLY A 14 37.59 11.76 -13.64
C GLY A 14 36.67 10.56 -13.85
N ILE A 15 36.38 10.24 -15.11
CA ILE A 15 35.73 9.00 -15.50
C ILE A 15 36.77 7.89 -15.30
N SER A 16 36.84 7.38 -14.06
CA SER A 16 37.42 6.08 -13.78
C SER A 16 36.27 5.09 -13.80
N GLY A 17 36.18 4.33 -14.89
CA GLY A 17 35.29 3.19 -14.95
C GLY A 17 35.76 2.17 -13.93
N GLU A 18 34.93 1.92 -12.92
CA GLU A 18 34.66 0.65 -12.24
C GLU A 18 33.47 0.87 -11.27
N GLY A 19 32.37 0.15 -11.50
CA GLY A 19 31.31 -0.07 -10.51
C GLY A 19 30.38 1.10 -10.14
N LEU A 20 29.18 1.10 -10.71
CA LEU A 20 28.05 1.92 -10.26
C LEU A 20 27.68 1.56 -8.80
N MET A 21 28.13 2.37 -7.83
CA MET A 21 27.69 2.23 -6.44
C MET A 21 26.27 2.79 -6.32
N VAL A 22 25.26 1.92 -6.44
CA VAL A 22 23.88 2.30 -6.18
C VAL A 22 23.69 2.35 -4.66
N VAL A 23 23.86 3.54 -4.09
CA VAL A 23 23.52 3.80 -2.68
C VAL A 23 22.00 3.87 -2.57
N PHE A 24 21.37 2.75 -2.22
CA PHE A 24 19.97 2.78 -1.81
C PHE A 24 19.89 3.24 -0.36
N SER A 25 19.53 4.50 -0.15
CA SER A 25 19.09 5.00 1.15
C SER A 25 17.75 4.36 1.50
N PHE A 26 17.77 3.15 2.08
CA PHE A 26 16.60 2.62 2.76
C PHE A 26 16.43 3.41 4.05
N SER A 27 15.43 4.30 4.07
CA SER A 27 14.89 4.78 5.34
C SER A 27 14.19 3.59 6.00
N ILE A 28 14.93 2.85 6.83
CA ILE A 28 14.32 1.90 7.76
C ILE A 28 13.47 2.75 8.69
N GLY A 29 12.15 2.74 8.47
CA GLY A 29 11.20 3.36 9.37
C GLY A 29 11.41 2.80 10.78
N CYS A 30 11.75 3.69 11.71
CA CYS A 30 12.00 3.35 13.10
C CYS A 30 10.73 2.74 13.72
N LEU A 31 10.73 1.44 13.97
CA LEU A 31 9.86 0.85 14.99
C LEU A 31 10.33 1.38 16.35
N GLY A 32 9.41 2.00 17.08
CA GLY A 32 9.65 2.64 18.37
C GLY A 32 10.04 1.63 19.46
N VAL A 33 11.33 1.31 19.55
CA VAL A 33 11.93 0.56 20.66
C VAL A 33 12.98 1.44 21.34
N PRO A 34 12.97 1.60 22.68
CA PRO A 34 13.92 2.45 23.37
C PRO A 34 15.35 1.88 23.27
N CYS A 35 16.33 2.78 23.08
CA CYS A 35 17.76 2.49 23.00
C CYS A 35 18.28 1.54 24.09
N PRO A 36 19.23 0.67 23.71
CA PRO A 36 20.46 0.59 24.49
C PRO A 36 21.71 0.75 23.61
N THR A 37 22.57 1.68 24.04
CA THR A 37 24.04 1.72 23.88
C THR A 37 24.66 1.30 22.54
N CYS A 38 25.21 2.28 21.83
CA CYS A 38 26.16 2.10 20.74
C CYS A 38 27.32 1.18 21.13
N ARG A 39 27.49 0.06 20.42
CA ARG A 39 28.76 -0.67 20.33
C ARG A 39 29.25 -0.56 18.89
N SER A 40 30.51 -0.17 18.71
CA SER A 40 31.14 0.17 17.44
C SER A 40 30.88 -0.86 16.31
N PRO A 41 30.76 -0.43 15.05
CA PRO A 41 30.57 -1.36 13.94
C PRO A 41 31.87 -2.12 13.67
N GLY A 42 31.85 -3.44 13.89
CA GLY A 42 32.82 -4.34 13.28
C GLY A 42 32.54 -4.40 11.78
N ILE A 43 33.55 -4.06 10.97
CA ILE A 43 33.47 -4.21 9.51
C ILE A 43 33.43 -5.71 9.21
N MET A 44 32.25 -6.22 8.86
CA MET A 44 32.08 -7.60 8.46
C MET A 44 32.35 -7.69 6.97
N SER A 45 33.61 -7.98 6.62
CA SER A 45 34.04 -8.20 5.24
C SER A 45 33.44 -9.51 4.72
N PHE A 46 32.38 -9.42 3.91
CA PHE A 46 31.88 -10.58 3.17
C PHE A 46 32.77 -10.80 1.93
N PRO A 47 33.19 -12.04 1.64
CA PRO A 47 33.97 -12.33 0.44
C PRO A 47 33.12 -12.00 -0.78
N THR A 48 33.64 -11.15 -1.66
CA THR A 48 33.08 -10.87 -2.99
C THR A 48 33.10 -12.16 -3.81
N LEU A 49 32.03 -12.94 -3.71
CA LEU A 49 31.74 -14.00 -4.67
C LEU A 49 31.44 -13.32 -6.01
N PHE A 50 32.26 -13.64 -7.01
CA PHE A 50 32.11 -13.19 -8.39
C PHE A 50 30.79 -13.73 -8.99
N LEU A 51 29.67 -13.11 -8.65
CA LEU A 51 28.36 -13.36 -9.25
C LEU A 51 28.38 -12.76 -10.66
N GLY A 52 28.40 -13.63 -11.67
CA GLY A 52 28.51 -13.24 -13.08
C GLY A 52 27.50 -12.17 -13.52
N LYS A 53 27.94 -11.26 -14.40
CA LYS A 53 27.22 -10.09 -14.95
C LYS A 53 25.78 -10.32 -15.46
N LYS A 54 25.33 -11.58 -15.61
CA LYS A 54 23.93 -11.92 -15.96
C LYS A 54 22.98 -11.76 -14.77
N LEU A 55 23.44 -12.00 -13.55
CA LEU A 55 22.62 -11.86 -12.34
C LEU A 55 22.39 -10.39 -11.97
N LEU A 56 23.31 -9.50 -12.38
CA LEU A 56 23.20 -8.06 -12.15
C LEU A 56 22.04 -7.42 -12.95
N LEU A 57 21.61 -8.02 -14.07
CA LEU A 57 20.45 -7.58 -14.85
C LEU A 57 19.11 -8.15 -14.32
N LEU A 58 19.15 -9.24 -13.55
CA LEU A 58 17.96 -9.87 -12.96
C LEU A 58 17.52 -9.18 -11.66
N LEU A 59 18.46 -8.60 -10.90
CA LEU A 59 18.18 -7.87 -9.67
C LEU A 59 17.17 -6.70 -9.83
N PRO A 60 17.30 -5.79 -10.82
CA PRO A 60 16.33 -4.71 -11.01
C PRO A 60 14.96 -5.19 -11.52
N LEU A 61 14.90 -6.31 -12.25
CA LEU A 61 13.63 -6.93 -12.67
C LEU A 61 12.89 -7.54 -11.46
N LEU A 62 13.63 -8.10 -10.51
CA LEU A 62 13.09 -8.65 -9.26
C LEU A 62 12.57 -7.55 -8.31
N MET A 63 13.16 -6.34 -8.33
CA MET A 63 12.70 -5.20 -7.51
C MET A 63 11.40 -4.55 -8.01
N CYS A 64 10.97 -4.81 -9.25
CA CYS A 64 9.65 -4.37 -9.74
C CYS A 64 8.49 -5.14 -9.07
N PHE A 65 8.78 -6.24 -8.39
CA PHE A 65 7.84 -7.02 -7.58
C PHE A 65 7.88 -6.64 -6.09
N THR A 66 8.31 -5.42 -5.76
CA THR A 66 8.13 -4.93 -4.38
C THR A 66 6.64 -4.73 -4.12
N SER A 67 6.17 -5.51 -3.18
CA SER A 67 4.81 -5.96 -3.01
C SER A 67 4.00 -4.97 -2.15
N ARG A 68 2.68 -4.92 -2.37
CA ARG A 68 1.68 -4.13 -1.62
C ARG A 68 1.46 -4.68 -0.20
N VAL A 69 2.54 -4.93 0.53
CA VAL A 69 2.49 -5.73 1.76
C VAL A 69 2.32 -4.79 2.95
N GLY A 70 1.06 -4.47 3.22
CA GLY A 70 0.68 -3.76 4.42
C GLY A 70 -0.59 -2.96 4.21
N GLY A 71 -1.56 -3.18 5.09
CA GLY A 71 -2.70 -2.29 5.21
C GLY A 71 -2.32 -0.93 5.80
N LYS A 72 -3.25 0.00 5.75
CA LYS A 72 -3.05 1.41 6.08
C LYS A 72 -4.32 1.97 6.71
N ILE A 73 -4.15 2.83 7.71
CA ILE A 73 -5.24 3.67 8.23
C ILE A 73 -5.20 5.01 7.51
N PHE A 74 -6.22 5.32 6.72
CA PHE A 74 -6.30 6.59 6.01
C PHE A 74 -6.77 7.73 6.93
N ARG A 75 -6.29 8.95 6.66
CA ARG A 75 -6.93 10.15 7.21
C ARG A 75 -8.20 10.48 6.42
N ARG A 76 -9.21 11.06 7.07
CA ARG A 76 -10.50 11.40 6.44
C ARG A 76 -10.36 12.15 5.10
N CYS A 77 -9.60 13.25 5.08
CA CYS A 77 -9.47 14.07 3.87
C CYS A 77 -8.58 13.41 2.80
N GLU A 78 -7.62 12.60 3.22
CA GLU A 78 -6.77 11.81 2.32
C GLU A 78 -7.60 10.76 1.58
N LEU A 79 -8.44 10.03 2.31
CA LEU A 79 -9.38 9.08 1.74
C LEU A 79 -10.39 9.79 0.83
N ALA A 80 -11.01 10.87 1.30
CA ALA A 80 -11.98 11.62 0.49
C ALA A 80 -11.39 12.09 -0.84
N HIS A 81 -10.15 12.60 -0.84
CA HIS A 81 -9.46 12.97 -2.07
C HIS A 81 -9.25 11.75 -2.99
N LEU A 82 -8.78 10.63 -2.43
CA LEU A 82 -8.58 9.39 -3.19
C LEU A 82 -9.88 8.87 -3.81
N LEU A 83 -10.97 8.82 -3.05
CA LEU A 83 -12.29 8.38 -3.55
C LEU A 83 -12.83 9.35 -4.63
N LYS A 84 -12.60 10.65 -4.47
CA LYS A 84 -12.98 11.65 -5.48
C LYS A 84 -12.26 11.43 -6.80
N VAL A 85 -10.92 11.30 -6.78
CA VAL A 85 -10.14 11.08 -8.02
C VAL A 85 -10.39 9.70 -8.64
N SER A 86 -10.83 8.72 -7.84
CA SER A 86 -11.28 7.40 -8.32
C SER A 86 -12.70 7.41 -8.89
N GLY A 87 -13.41 8.55 -8.88
CA GLY A 87 -14.69 8.73 -9.56
C GLY A 87 -15.92 8.33 -8.75
N LEU A 88 -15.83 8.31 -7.41
CA LEU A 88 -16.96 7.95 -6.54
C LEU A 88 -17.91 9.12 -6.27
N GLU A 89 -17.47 10.36 -6.46
CA GLU A 89 -18.34 11.54 -6.29
C GLU A 89 -19.46 11.54 -7.34
N GLY A 90 -20.71 11.37 -6.89
CA GLY A 90 -21.88 11.27 -7.76
C GLY A 90 -22.11 9.87 -8.35
N TYR A 91 -21.27 8.88 -8.03
CA TYR A 91 -21.45 7.53 -8.53
C TYR A 91 -22.77 6.95 -8.04
N ARG A 92 -23.65 6.58 -8.98
CA ARG A 92 -25.02 6.09 -8.69
C ARG A 92 -25.87 7.06 -7.87
N GLY A 93 -25.54 8.36 -7.91
CA GLY A 93 -26.26 9.40 -7.15
C GLY A 93 -25.79 9.58 -5.71
N TYR A 94 -24.78 8.83 -5.26
CA TYR A 94 -24.21 8.98 -3.93
C TYR A 94 -23.16 10.10 -3.89
N SER A 95 -23.22 10.91 -2.84
CA SER A 95 -22.25 11.96 -2.58
C SER A 95 -20.91 11.37 -2.15
N LEU A 96 -19.84 12.15 -2.28
CA LEU A 96 -18.53 11.74 -1.73
C LEU A 96 -18.59 11.49 -0.22
N ALA A 97 -19.46 12.21 0.49
CA ALA A 97 -19.62 12.05 1.94
C ALA A 97 -20.19 10.68 2.31
N ASP A 98 -21.07 10.11 1.49
CA ASP A 98 -21.66 8.78 1.74
C ASP A 98 -20.60 7.69 1.69
N TRP A 99 -19.70 7.75 0.71
CA TRP A 99 -18.57 6.81 0.60
C TRP A 99 -17.55 6.96 1.73
N VAL A 100 -17.28 8.19 2.17
CA VAL A 100 -16.40 8.44 3.32
C VAL A 100 -17.06 7.98 4.62
N CYS A 101 -18.37 8.19 4.78
CA CYS A 101 -19.14 7.69 5.92
C CYS A 101 -19.06 6.16 5.96
N LEU A 102 -19.31 5.50 4.83
CA LEU A 102 -19.23 4.04 4.71
C LEU A 102 -17.89 3.52 5.22
N ALA A 103 -16.77 4.00 4.67
CA ALA A 103 -15.44 3.56 5.10
C ALA A 103 -15.15 3.83 6.60
N PHE A 104 -15.76 4.87 7.18
CA PHE A 104 -15.56 5.19 8.59
C PHE A 104 -16.28 4.20 9.52
N TYR A 105 -17.54 3.88 9.22
CA TYR A 105 -18.35 3.00 10.06
C TYR A 105 -18.01 1.53 9.87
N GLU A 106 -17.58 1.14 8.67
CA GLU A 106 -17.21 -0.24 8.38
C GLU A 106 -15.83 -0.60 8.92
N SER A 107 -14.82 0.28 8.81
CA SER A 107 -13.44 -0.09 9.20
C SER A 107 -12.64 0.99 9.94
N HIS A 108 -13.26 2.12 10.28
CA HIS A 108 -12.54 3.30 10.79
C HIS A 108 -11.36 3.73 9.89
N PHE A 109 -11.53 3.59 8.57
CA PHE A 109 -10.53 3.85 7.53
C PHE A 109 -9.32 2.92 7.52
N ASP A 110 -9.34 1.84 8.27
CA ASP A 110 -8.28 0.83 8.27
C ASP A 110 -8.51 -0.17 7.14
N THR A 111 -7.52 -0.36 6.27
CA THR A 111 -7.58 -1.34 5.18
C THR A 111 -7.16 -2.74 5.62
N ALA A 112 -6.60 -2.93 6.81
CA ALA A 112 -6.14 -4.24 7.29
C ALA A 112 -7.20 -5.02 8.08
N ILE A 113 -8.41 -4.46 8.27
CA ILE A 113 -9.44 -5.07 9.11
C ILE A 113 -10.05 -6.29 8.42
N VAL A 114 -10.18 -7.36 9.21
CA VAL A 114 -10.88 -8.59 8.85
C VAL A 114 -11.80 -8.95 10.00
N ASP A 115 -13.10 -8.93 9.73
CA ASP A 115 -14.11 -9.40 10.68
C ASP A 115 -14.60 -10.79 10.29
N HIS A 116 -14.89 -11.61 11.30
CA HIS A 116 -15.34 -12.99 11.12
C HIS A 116 -16.82 -13.10 11.43
N GLU A 117 -17.60 -13.56 10.44
CA GLU A 117 -19.04 -13.71 10.56
C GLU A 117 -19.42 -15.08 11.13
N ALA A 118 -20.64 -15.18 11.69
CA ALA A 118 -21.14 -16.41 12.28
C ALA A 118 -21.34 -17.56 11.27
N ASP A 119 -21.51 -17.24 9.99
CA ASP A 119 -21.63 -18.22 8.90
C ASP A 119 -20.27 -18.75 8.40
N GLY A 120 -19.16 -18.26 8.97
CA GLY A 120 -17.79 -18.63 8.61
C GLY A 120 -17.16 -17.74 7.53
N SER A 121 -17.93 -16.85 6.90
CA SER A 121 -17.40 -15.85 5.96
C SER A 121 -16.59 -14.77 6.68
N THR A 122 -15.84 -13.97 5.92
CA THR A 122 -15.11 -12.82 6.44
C THR A 122 -15.49 -11.55 5.72
N SER A 123 -15.55 -10.44 6.46
CA SER A 123 -15.72 -9.09 5.94
C SER A 123 -14.33 -8.43 5.91
N ASN A 124 -13.90 -7.93 4.74
CA ASN A 124 -12.48 -7.62 4.48
C ASN A 124 -12.28 -6.17 4.04
N GLY A 125 -11.24 -5.54 4.56
CA GLY A 125 -10.70 -4.28 4.06
C GLY A 125 -11.53 -3.06 4.43
N ILE A 126 -11.31 -1.97 3.71
CA ILE A 126 -11.81 -0.64 4.06
C ILE A 126 -13.34 -0.50 3.94
N PHE A 127 -13.97 -1.33 3.12
CA PHE A 127 -15.42 -1.36 2.92
C PHE A 127 -16.06 -2.62 3.48
N GLN A 128 -15.34 -3.42 4.28
CA GLN A 128 -15.83 -4.67 4.87
C GLN A 128 -16.54 -5.58 3.85
N ILE A 129 -15.87 -5.83 2.73
CA ILE A 129 -16.41 -6.62 1.62
C ILE A 129 -16.41 -8.10 2.01
N ASN A 130 -17.59 -8.71 1.99
CA ASN A 130 -17.80 -10.05 2.53
C ASN A 130 -17.43 -11.19 1.54
N SER A 131 -16.70 -12.20 2.03
CA SER A 131 -16.19 -13.35 1.27
C SER A 131 -17.26 -14.35 0.84
N HIS A 132 -18.47 -14.28 1.39
CA HIS A 132 -19.58 -15.14 1.01
C HIS A 132 -20.00 -14.92 -0.46
N LEU A 133 -19.86 -13.69 -0.98
CA LEU A 133 -20.35 -13.34 -2.33
C LEU A 133 -19.33 -12.61 -3.22
N TRP A 134 -18.38 -11.87 -2.64
CA TRP A 134 -17.68 -10.83 -3.40
C TRP A 134 -16.24 -11.18 -3.74
N CYS A 135 -15.53 -11.90 -2.87
CA CYS A 135 -14.14 -12.28 -3.04
C CYS A 135 -13.91 -13.74 -2.62
N GLU A 136 -12.84 -14.37 -3.12
CA GLU A 136 -12.47 -15.74 -2.78
C GLU A 136 -11.53 -15.79 -1.57
N ASP A 137 -11.77 -16.72 -0.64
CA ASP A 137 -10.99 -16.91 0.60
C ASP A 137 -10.45 -18.34 0.79
N TYR A 138 -10.52 -19.18 -0.26
CA TYR A 138 -10.24 -20.64 -0.26
C TYR A 138 -11.07 -21.49 0.72
N LYS A 139 -11.93 -20.90 1.54
CA LYS A 139 -12.77 -21.63 2.52
C LYS A 139 -14.12 -22.01 1.91
N HIS A 140 -14.62 -21.18 1.01
CA HIS A 140 -15.95 -21.33 0.40
C HIS A 140 -15.85 -21.49 -1.12
N PHE A 141 -16.48 -22.52 -1.70
CA PHE A 141 -16.65 -22.67 -3.16
C PHE A 141 -17.77 -21.76 -3.70
N GLN A 142 -17.84 -20.55 -3.17
CA GLN A 142 -18.96 -19.63 -3.30
C GLN A 142 -18.75 -18.63 -4.45
N PRO A 143 -19.79 -17.86 -4.84
CA PRO A 143 -19.64 -16.85 -5.88
C PRO A 143 -18.54 -15.83 -5.51
N ASN A 144 -17.68 -15.54 -6.48
CA ASN A 144 -16.65 -14.49 -6.39
C ASN A 144 -17.00 -13.41 -7.42
N PHE A 145 -17.99 -12.56 -7.10
CA PHE A 145 -18.48 -11.58 -8.07
C PHE A 145 -17.43 -10.56 -8.47
N CYS A 146 -16.52 -10.16 -7.58
CA CYS A 146 -15.45 -9.22 -7.92
C CYS A 146 -14.24 -9.88 -8.60
N LYS A 147 -14.21 -11.22 -8.70
CA LYS A 147 -13.16 -12.01 -9.36
C LYS A 147 -11.77 -11.70 -8.82
N MET A 148 -11.66 -11.62 -7.49
CA MET A 148 -10.42 -11.31 -6.78
C MET A 148 -10.29 -12.15 -5.52
N HIS A 149 -9.09 -12.20 -4.94
CA HIS A 149 -8.87 -12.85 -3.67
C HIS A 149 -9.12 -11.85 -2.53
N CYS A 150 -9.69 -12.29 -1.40
CA CYS A 150 -10.01 -11.38 -0.30
C CYS A 150 -8.75 -10.72 0.30
N SER A 151 -7.57 -11.31 0.12
CA SER A 151 -6.30 -10.69 0.54
C SER A 151 -5.94 -9.43 -0.25
N ASP A 152 -6.45 -9.27 -1.47
CA ASP A 152 -6.17 -8.11 -2.31
C ASP A 152 -6.81 -6.83 -1.72
N LEU A 153 -7.88 -7.02 -0.95
CA LEU A 153 -8.60 -5.97 -0.20
C LEU A 153 -7.89 -5.54 1.10
N LEU A 154 -6.81 -6.23 1.49
CA LEU A 154 -6.10 -5.99 2.75
C LEU A 154 -4.82 -5.18 2.57
N THR A 155 -4.68 -4.53 1.42
CA THR A 155 -3.48 -3.75 1.06
C THR A 155 -3.66 -2.26 1.29
N SER A 156 -2.59 -1.48 1.16
CA SER A 156 -2.66 -0.02 1.23
C SER A 156 -3.15 0.64 -0.07
N ASP A 157 -3.25 -0.12 -1.17
CA ASP A 157 -3.76 0.34 -2.47
C ASP A 157 -5.21 -0.10 -2.64
N ILE A 158 -6.15 0.80 -2.29
CA ILE A 158 -7.59 0.47 -2.23
C ILE A 158 -8.31 0.51 -3.59
N LYS A 159 -7.58 0.44 -4.71
CA LYS A 159 -8.21 0.49 -6.04
C LYS A 159 -9.12 -0.70 -6.29
N ASP A 160 -8.68 -1.87 -5.88
CA ASP A 160 -9.43 -3.12 -6.04
C ASP A 160 -10.68 -3.10 -5.13
N ASP A 161 -10.56 -2.58 -3.91
CA ASP A 161 -11.66 -2.32 -2.99
C ASP A 161 -12.71 -1.39 -3.62
N ILE A 162 -12.27 -0.27 -4.20
CA ILE A 162 -13.14 0.70 -4.86
C ILE A 162 -13.89 0.07 -6.01
N VAL A 163 -13.19 -0.67 -6.89
CA VAL A 163 -13.82 -1.33 -8.04
C VAL A 163 -14.87 -2.34 -7.58
N CYS A 164 -14.58 -3.11 -6.54
CA CYS A 164 -15.53 -4.07 -6.00
C CYS A 164 -16.72 -3.36 -5.32
N ALA A 165 -16.50 -2.31 -4.53
CA ALA A 165 -17.57 -1.53 -3.90
C ALA A 165 -18.49 -0.85 -4.93
N MET A 166 -17.93 -0.33 -6.03
CA MET A 166 -18.71 0.19 -7.16
C MET A 166 -19.58 -0.89 -7.79
N ARG A 167 -19.08 -2.13 -7.93
CA ARG A 167 -19.86 -3.26 -8.41
C ARG A 167 -21.01 -3.61 -7.46
N ILE A 168 -20.78 -3.60 -6.15
CA ILE A 168 -21.81 -3.85 -5.14
C ILE A 168 -22.91 -2.77 -5.24
N ALA A 169 -22.52 -1.50 -5.34
CA ALA A 169 -23.44 -0.36 -5.44
C ALA A 169 -24.24 -0.29 -6.76
N GLN A 170 -23.90 -1.10 -7.77
CA GLN A 170 -24.75 -1.30 -8.95
C GLN A 170 -25.97 -2.18 -8.65
N GLY A 171 -25.90 -2.99 -7.60
CA GLY A 171 -26.98 -3.85 -7.17
C GLY A 171 -28.23 -3.06 -6.75
N PRO A 172 -29.39 -3.74 -6.62
CA PRO A 172 -30.67 -3.09 -6.33
C PRO A 172 -30.70 -2.37 -4.98
N ARG A 173 -29.84 -2.77 -4.03
CA ARG A 173 -29.72 -2.12 -2.71
C ARG A 173 -28.79 -0.91 -2.72
N GLY A 174 -27.99 -0.69 -3.77
CA GLY A 174 -26.99 0.38 -3.80
C GLY A 174 -26.05 0.35 -2.59
N LEU A 175 -25.81 1.51 -1.97
CA LEU A 175 -25.08 1.61 -0.69
C LEU A 175 -25.87 1.07 0.51
N GLY A 176 -27.18 0.82 0.38
CA GLY A 176 -27.98 0.11 1.39
C GLY A 176 -27.65 -1.38 1.51
N ALA A 177 -26.68 -1.88 0.75
CA ALA A 177 -26.02 -3.14 1.08
C ALA A 177 -25.25 -3.05 2.42
N TRP A 178 -24.90 -1.83 2.85
CA TRP A 178 -24.32 -1.49 4.15
C TRP A 178 -25.33 -0.66 4.97
N TYR A 179 -25.39 -0.92 6.28
CA TYR A 179 -26.48 -0.44 7.12
C TYR A 179 -26.29 0.97 7.69
N HIS A 180 -25.09 1.57 7.59
CA HIS A 180 -24.75 2.75 8.40
C HIS A 180 -24.82 4.11 7.69
N CYS A 181 -24.71 4.19 6.36
CA CYS A 181 -24.41 5.46 5.67
C CYS A 181 -25.22 5.76 4.40
N SER A 182 -26.40 5.16 4.25
CA SER A 182 -27.31 5.54 3.17
C SER A 182 -28.23 6.68 3.63
N VAL A 183 -28.19 7.80 2.89
CA VAL A 183 -29.15 8.92 2.99
C VAL A 183 -30.42 8.58 2.23
#